data_AF-A0A7W1M452-F1
#
_entry.id   AF-A0A7W1M452-F1
#
_cell.length_a   1.000
_cell.length_b   1.000
_cell.length_c   1.000
_cell.angle_alpha   90.00
_cell.angle_beta   90.00
_cell.angle_gamma   90.00
#
_symmetry.space_group_name_H-M   'P 1'
#
loop_
_entity.id
_entity.type
_entity.pdbx_description
1 polymer ?
#
loop_
_entity_poly.entity_id
_entity_poly.type
_entity_poly.pdbx_seq_one_letter_code
_entity_poly.pdbx_strand_id
1 'polypeptide(L)'
;DRRRLEELRRLVAMLGARLRVEEGEDVAEVAIRVAHSLGSTYVLMGTPSERRGLSRLGGLSERSLLTRLLQGLPGVDVRVVADPSLRATPAGAEGAPGAC
;
A
#
# COMPACT_ATOMS: atom_id res chain seq x y z
N ASP A 1 8.34 5.97 -15.83
CA ASP A 1 8.30 4.63 -15.21
C ASP A 1 9.62 3.87 -15.23
N ARG A 2 10.31 3.76 -16.37
CA ARG A 2 11.58 3.02 -16.47
C ARG A 2 12.65 3.39 -15.43
N ARG A 3 12.90 4.69 -15.21
CA ARG A 3 13.84 5.17 -14.19
C ARG A 3 13.47 4.74 -12.76
N ARG A 4 12.19 4.86 -12.40
CA ARG A 4 11.68 4.45 -11.07
C ARG A 4 11.81 2.95 -10.86
N LEU A 5 11.59 2.15 -11.90
CA LEU A 5 11.80 0.70 -11.85
C LEU A 5 13.28 0.34 -11.67
N GLU A 6 14.19 1.07 -12.31
CA GLU A 6 15.64 0.88 -12.12
C GLU A 6 16.07 1.22 -10.69
N GLU A 7 15.56 2.32 -10.12
CA GLU A 7 15.78 2.68 -8.72
C GLU A 7 15.26 1.60 -7.76
N LEU A 8 14.05 1.07 -8.01
CA LEU A 8 13.47 -0.01 -7.23
C LEU A 8 14.28 -1.30 -7.33
N ARG A 9 14.75 -1.67 -8.52
CA ARG A 9 15.64 -2.83 -8.74
C ARG A 9 16.91 -2.71 -7.91
N ARG A 10 17.54 -1.54 -7.92
CA ARG A 10 18.74 -1.28 -7.11
C ARG A 10 18.45 -1.40 -5.62
N LEU A 11 17.32 -0.85 -5.16
CA LEU A 11 16.91 -0.92 -3.76
C LEU A 11 16.67 -2.37 -3.31
N VAL A 12 15.92 -3.14 -4.10
CA VAL A 12 15.67 -4.56 -3.85
C VAL A 12 16.97 -5.37 -3.80
N ALA A 13 17.90 -5.12 -4.71
CA ALA A 13 19.20 -5.78 -4.72
C ALA A 13 20.01 -5.48 -3.44
N MET A 14 20.02 -4.23 -2.98
CA MET A 14 20.69 -3.85 -1.72
C MET A 14 20.06 -4.53 -0.49
N LEU A 15 18.75 -4.77 -0.52
CA LEU A 15 18.04 -5.45 0.57
C LEU A 15 18.10 -6.99 0.48
N GLY A 16 18.71 -7.55 -0.57
CA GLY A 16 18.71 -9.00 -0.81
C GLY A 16 17.31 -9.58 -1.07
N ALA A 17 16.36 -8.73 -1.47
CA ALA A 17 14.99 -9.13 -1.75
C ALA A 17 14.83 -9.57 -3.22
N ARG A 18 13.64 -10.10 -3.57
CA ARG A 18 13.28 -10.48 -4.94
C ARG A 18 12.26 -9.49 -5.49
N LEU A 19 12.54 -8.89 -6.64
CA LEU A 19 11.59 -8.03 -7.36
C LEU A 19 10.90 -8.85 -8.44
N ARG A 20 9.57 -8.88 -8.41
CA ARG A 20 8.75 -9.38 -9.50
C ARG A 20 7.92 -8.23 -10.05
N VAL A 21 7.94 -8.08 -11.37
CA VAL A 21 7.14 -7.08 -12.09
C VAL A 21 6.15 -7.83 -12.96
N GLU A 22 4.88 -7.53 -12.78
CA GLU A 22 3.78 -8.08 -13.56
C GLU A 22 3.08 -6.92 -14.28
N GLU A 23 2.73 -7.15 -15.53
CA GLU A 23 1.87 -6.26 -16.29
C GLU A 23 0.43 -6.77 -16.24
N GLY A 24 -0.53 -5.85 -16.11
CA GLY A 24 -1.95 -6.18 -16.13
C GLY A 24 -2.82 -4.94 -15.96
N GLU A 25 -4.04 -5.03 -16.45
CA GLU A 25 -5.01 -3.94 -16.41
C GLU A 25 -5.69 -3.81 -15.04
N ASP A 26 -5.70 -4.90 -14.26
CA ASP A 26 -6.31 -4.98 -12.95
C ASP A 26 -5.31 -5.43 -11.88
N VAL A 27 -4.99 -4.50 -10.98
CA VAL A 27 -4.02 -4.73 -9.89
C VAL A 27 -4.52 -5.79 -8.91
N ALA A 28 -5.83 -5.86 -8.63
CA ALA A 28 -6.36 -6.83 -7.68
C ALA A 28 -6.23 -8.25 -8.23
N GLU A 29 -6.63 -8.45 -9.49
CA GLU A 29 -6.54 -9.75 -10.15
C GLU A 29 -5.09 -10.25 -10.22
N VAL A 30 -4.17 -9.39 -10.66
CA VAL A 30 -2.75 -9.73 -10.76
C VAL A 30 -2.17 -10.06 -9.38
N ALA A 31 -2.48 -9.26 -8.36
CA ALA A 31 -1.99 -9.50 -7.00
C ALA A 31 -2.52 -10.83 -6.42
N ILE A 32 -3.80 -11.15 -6.64
CA ILE A 32 -4.41 -12.43 -6.22
C ILE A 32 -3.68 -13.60 -6.89
N ARG A 33 -3.51 -13.54 -8.22
CA ARG A 33 -2.83 -14.58 -9.00
C ARG A 33 -1.39 -14.81 -8.51
N VAL A 34 -0.66 -13.73 -8.25
CA VAL A 34 0.73 -13.79 -7.78
C VAL A 34 0.81 -14.33 -6.35
N ALA A 35 -0.08 -13.91 -5.45
CA ALA A 35 -0.09 -14.40 -4.08
C ALA A 35 -0.36 -15.91 -4.01
N HIS A 36 -1.30 -16.41 -4.82
CA HIS A 36 -1.53 -17.85 -4.96
C HIS A 36 -0.33 -18.59 -5.54
N SER A 37 0.29 -18.08 -6.61
CA SER A 37 1.42 -18.76 -7.26
C SER A 37 2.66 -18.84 -6.37
N LEU A 38 2.84 -17.86 -5.48
CA LEU A 38 3.92 -17.84 -4.49
C LEU A 38 3.58 -18.61 -3.20
N GLY A 39 2.33 -19.03 -2.99
CA GLY A 39 1.88 -19.63 -1.73
C GLY A 39 2.01 -18.66 -0.55
N SER A 40 1.76 -17.36 -0.78
CA SER A 40 1.94 -16.32 0.22
C SER A 40 0.93 -16.45 1.36
N THR A 41 1.40 -16.33 2.60
CA THR A 41 0.53 -16.30 3.80
C THR A 41 0.20 -14.88 4.26
N TYR A 42 0.92 -13.89 3.74
CA TYR A 42 0.69 -12.47 4.02
C TYR A 42 0.94 -11.61 2.78
N VAL A 43 0.20 -10.51 2.69
CA VAL A 43 0.36 -9.45 1.70
C VAL A 43 0.47 -8.13 2.43
N LEU A 44 1.59 -7.41 2.22
CA LEU A 44 1.74 -6.04 2.67
C LEU A 44 1.55 -5.10 1.48
N MET A 45 0.76 -4.05 1.69
CA MET A 45 0.58 -3.00 0.70
C MET A 45 0.65 -1.64 1.37
N GLY A 46 1.15 -0.64 0.66
CA GLY A 46 0.99 0.75 1.09
C GLY A 46 -0.49 1.16 1.04
N THR A 47 -0.83 2.25 1.74
CA THR A 47 -2.15 2.86 1.55
C THR A 47 -2.37 3.19 0.08
N PRO A 48 -3.48 2.72 -0.54
CA PRO A 48 -3.84 3.15 -1.88
C PRO A 48 -3.85 4.68 -1.94
N SER A 49 -3.22 5.26 -2.94
CA SER A 49 -3.18 6.72 -3.07
C SER A 49 -4.48 7.22 -3.70
N GLU A 50 -5.14 8.19 -3.05
CA GLU A 50 -6.24 8.93 -3.67
C GLU A 50 -5.70 9.63 -4.92
N ARG A 51 -6.19 9.25 -6.10
CA ARG A 51 -5.85 9.96 -7.34
C ARG A 51 -6.35 11.39 -7.22
N ARG A 52 -5.43 12.36 -7.10
CA ARG A 52 -5.74 13.80 -7.09
C ARG A 52 -6.39 14.20 -8.43
N GLY A 53 -7.71 14.40 -8.43
CA GLY A 53 -8.47 15.05 -9.51
C GLY A 53 -9.77 14.32 -9.86
N LEU A 54 -10.90 15.07 -9.84
CA LEU A 54 -12.30 14.82 -10.30
C LEU A 54 -12.93 13.40 -10.22
N SER A 55 -12.21 12.38 -9.79
CA SER A 55 -12.67 11.01 -9.61
C SER A 55 -13.28 10.79 -8.23
N ARG A 56 -13.79 11.86 -7.58
CA ARG A 56 -14.54 11.78 -6.32
C ARG A 56 -15.88 11.04 -6.48
N LEU A 57 -16.32 10.74 -7.71
CA LEU A 57 -17.37 9.74 -7.96
C LEU A 57 -16.89 8.27 -7.80
N GLY A 58 -15.57 8.05 -7.68
CA GLY A 58 -14.90 6.75 -7.68
C GLY A 58 -14.39 6.28 -6.32
N GLY A 59 -15.02 6.70 -5.21
CA GLY A 59 -14.73 6.18 -3.85
C GLY A 59 -14.89 4.65 -3.69
N LEU A 60 -15.28 3.98 -4.78
CA LEU A 60 -15.28 2.53 -4.94
C LEU A 60 -13.88 1.95 -5.18
N SER A 61 -12.87 2.69 -5.65
CA SER A 61 -11.62 2.06 -6.14
C SER A 61 -10.71 1.50 -5.05
N GLU A 62 -10.64 2.12 -3.87
CA GLU A 62 -9.72 1.70 -2.79
C GLU A 62 -10.34 0.60 -1.94
N ARG A 63 -11.60 0.82 -1.53
CA ARG A 63 -12.40 -0.21 -0.86
C ARG A 63 -12.59 -1.41 -1.77
N SER A 64 -12.74 -1.24 -3.09
CA SER A 64 -12.85 -2.39 -4.00
C SER A 64 -11.54 -3.18 -4.09
N LEU A 65 -10.36 -2.55 -4.13
CA LEU A 65 -9.10 -3.29 -4.13
C LEU A 65 -8.97 -4.16 -2.87
N LEU A 66 -9.10 -3.56 -1.68
CA LEU A 66 -8.98 -4.31 -0.43
C LEU A 66 -10.04 -5.41 -0.32
N THR A 67 -11.30 -5.10 -0.65
CA THR A 67 -12.40 -6.08 -0.62
C THR A 67 -12.13 -7.24 -1.57
N ARG A 68 -11.64 -6.97 -2.79
CA ARG A 68 -11.31 -8.00 -3.78
C ARG A 68 -10.12 -8.86 -3.35
N LEU A 69 -9.10 -8.27 -2.73
CA LEU A 69 -7.98 -9.02 -2.16
C LEU A 69 -8.47 -9.97 -1.05
N LEU A 70 -9.30 -9.47 -0.13
CA LEU A 70 -9.87 -10.29 0.96
C LEU A 70 -10.76 -11.43 0.44
N GLN A 71 -11.54 -11.19 -0.62
CA GLN A 71 -12.36 -12.21 -1.26
C GLN A 71 -11.53 -13.22 -2.07
N GLY A 72 -10.48 -12.77 -2.76
CA GLY A 72 -9.65 -13.60 -3.63
C GLY A 72 -8.54 -14.37 -2.91
N LEU A 73 -8.21 -14.01 -1.67
CA LEU A 73 -7.14 -14.60 -0.88
C LEU A 73 -7.64 -15.08 0.50
N PRO A 74 -8.53 -16.09 0.54
CA PRO A 74 -9.00 -16.63 1.80
C PRO A 74 -7.83 -17.27 2.58
N GLY A 75 -7.67 -16.87 3.85
CA GLY A 75 -6.61 -17.37 4.72
C GLY A 75 -5.26 -16.66 4.59
N VAL A 76 -5.20 -15.55 3.85
CA VAL A 76 -4.00 -14.70 3.72
C VAL A 76 -4.20 -13.39 4.48
N ASP A 77 -3.21 -13.02 5.29
CA ASP A 77 -3.24 -11.76 6.03
C ASP A 77 -2.95 -10.57 5.10
N VAL A 78 -3.87 -9.62 4.98
CA VAL A 78 -3.64 -8.37 4.25
C VAL A 78 -3.34 -7.24 5.23
N ARG A 79 -2.15 -6.62 5.13
CA ARG A 79 -1.70 -5.53 5.99
C ARG A 79 -1.50 -4.24 5.18
N VAL A 80 -2.19 -3.18 5.60
CA VAL A 80 -2.02 -1.84 5.03
C VAL A 80 -0.98 -1.07 5.83
N VAL A 81 0.12 -0.69 5.17
CA VAL A 81 1.21 0.10 5.74
C VAL A 81 0.95 1.57 5.45
N ALA A 82 0.61 2.32 6.49
CA ALA A 82 0.38 3.75 6.40
C ALA A 82 1.68 4.51 6.12
N ASP A 83 1.55 5.64 5.41
CA ASP A 83 2.67 6.57 5.23
C ASP A 83 2.97 7.29 6.56
N PRO A 84 4.14 7.05 7.18
CA PRO A 84 4.46 7.64 8.48
C PRO A 84 4.65 9.17 8.42
N SER A 85 4.86 9.74 7.23
CA SER A 85 5.01 11.20 7.03
C SER A 85 3.69 11.96 7.19
N LEU A 86 2.56 11.26 7.07
CA LEU A 86 1.22 11.84 7.29
C LEU A 86 0.85 11.98 8.77
N ARG A 87 1.69 11.50 9.68
CA ARG A 87 1.49 11.75 11.12
C ARG A 87 1.67 13.24 11.38
N ALA A 88 0.58 13.95 11.64
CA ALA A 88 0.66 15.25 12.26
C ALA A 88 1.38 15.08 13.60
N THR A 89 2.54 15.72 13.75
CA THR A 89 3.10 15.93 15.08
C THR A 89 2.15 16.91 15.77
N PRO A 90 1.53 16.60 16.93
CA PRO A 90 0.75 17.60 17.64
C PRO A 90 1.69 18.77 17.93
N ALA A 91 1.46 19.89 17.27
CA ALA A 91 2.18 21.12 17.54
C ALA A 91 1.83 21.56 18.97
N GLY A 92 2.82 21.56 19.86
CA GLY A 92 2.82 22.32 21.10
C GLY A 92 1.68 22.05 22.09
N ALA A 93 1.83 21.01 22.91
CA ALA A 93 1.33 21.06 24.29
C ALA A 93 2.41 21.72 25.18
N GLU A 94 2.78 22.96 24.86
CA GLU A 94 3.53 23.85 25.75
C GLU A 94 2.70 25.14 25.88
N GLY A 95 2.15 25.39 27.07
CA GLY A 95 1.54 26.68 27.39
C GLY A 95 0.26 26.64 28.23
N ALA A 96 0.34 26.18 29.48
CA ALA A 96 -0.46 26.77 30.56
C ALA A 96 0.28 26.61 31.89
N PRO A 97 0.92 27.68 32.41
CA PRO A 97 1.34 27.71 33.81
C PRO A 97 0.16 28.14 34.69
N GLY A 98 -0.08 27.38 35.76
CA GLY A 98 -0.72 27.88 36.99
C GLY A 98 -2.25 27.87 37.04
N ALA A 99 -2.80 26.93 37.81
CA ALA A 99 -3.83 27.19 38.83
C ALA A 99 -4.07 25.91 39.64
N CYS A 100 -3.44 25.84 40.83
CA CYS A 100 -3.93 25.26 42.09
C CYS A 100 -2.77 25.34 43.10
#